data_AF-A0A7R9IT24-F1
#
_entry.id   AF-A0A7R9IT24-F1
#
_cell.length_a   1.000
_cell.length_b   1.000
_cell.length_c   1.000
_cell.angle_alpha   90.00
_cell.angle_beta   90.00
_cell.angle_gamma   90.00
#
_symmetry.space_group_name_H-M   'P 1'
#
loop_
_entity.id
_entity.type
_entity.pdbx_description
1 polymer ?
#
loop_
_entity_poly.entity_id
_entity_poly.type
_entity_poly.pdbx_seq_one_letter_code
_entity_poly.pdbx_strand_id
1 'polypeptide(L)'
;MFVLLPGLLIFDEGRKVMFGREQDIPFTIVKSDGGFTYDTSDMATIKYRIEEEKADWLIYITDAGQATHFVVLQHCAKKAGIFDPKKVRFDHVGFGVVLGEDKKKFKTRSGETVRLVELLDEGYLNSRSWDQEYISGLNRPINSRAKAARDLSDG
;
A
#
# COMPACT_ATOMS: atom_id res chain seq x y z
N MET A 1 -3.56 -19.52 15.58
CA MET A 1 -2.75 -18.77 14.60
C MET A 1 -1.27 -19.19 14.57
N PHE A 2 -0.61 -19.54 15.68
CA PHE A 2 0.85 -19.88 15.72
C PHE A 2 1.24 -21.34 15.47
N VAL A 3 0.30 -22.22 15.12
CA VAL A 3 0.52 -23.68 15.08
C VAL A 3 1.19 -24.15 13.76
N LEU A 4 1.51 -23.24 12.83
CA LEU A 4 1.77 -23.62 11.43
C LEU A 4 3.23 -23.56 10.97
N LEU A 5 4.17 -23.26 11.87
CA LEU A 5 5.59 -23.24 11.51
C LEU A 5 6.48 -24.20 12.34
N PRO A 6 6.02 -25.40 12.77
CA PRO A 6 6.92 -26.34 13.43
C PRO A 6 8.05 -26.73 12.46
N GLY A 7 9.29 -26.44 12.86
CA GLY A 7 10.50 -26.72 12.07
C GLY A 7 10.93 -25.63 11.07
N LEU A 8 10.18 -24.53 10.92
CA LEU A 8 10.52 -23.43 10.00
C LEU A 8 11.08 -22.19 10.69
N LEU A 9 10.84 -22.04 11.99
CA LEU A 9 11.32 -20.91 12.79
C LEU A 9 12.71 -21.19 13.33
N ILE A 10 13.60 -20.21 13.17
CA ILE A 10 14.93 -20.17 13.75
C ILE A 10 14.91 -19.17 14.90
N PHE A 11 15.55 -19.53 16.01
CA PHE A 11 15.78 -18.61 17.11
C PHE A 11 17.06 -17.83 16.84
N ASP A 12 16.94 -16.50 16.77
CA ASP A 12 18.04 -15.60 16.42
C ASP A 12 17.98 -14.36 17.32
N GLU A 13 19.00 -14.18 18.17
CA GLU A 13 19.14 -13.03 19.08
C GLU A 13 17.86 -12.71 19.89
N GLY A 14 17.21 -13.73 20.46
CA GLY A 14 15.98 -13.54 21.24
C GLY A 14 14.70 -13.49 20.40
N ARG A 15 14.81 -13.41 19.07
CA ARG A 15 13.68 -13.33 18.14
C ARG A 15 13.37 -14.70 17.54
N LYS A 16 12.15 -14.85 17.03
CA LYS A 16 11.77 -15.98 16.17
C LYS A 16 11.63 -15.50 14.75
N VAL A 17 12.53 -15.96 13.88
CA VAL A 17 12.61 -15.53 12.49
C VAL A 17 12.39 -16.71 11.54
N MET A 18 11.97 -16.41 10.31
CA MET A 18 11.82 -17.35 9.21
C MET A 18 12.60 -16.84 8.00
N PHE A 19 13.24 -17.75 7.26
CA PHE A 19 13.90 -17.43 6.00
C PHE A 19 13.13 -18.06 4.84
N GLY A 20 12.67 -17.23 3.91
CA GLY A 20 12.00 -17.68 2.68
C GLY A 20 12.96 -18.48 1.79
N ARG A 21 14.15 -17.94 1.57
CA ARG A 21 15.33 -18.58 0.98
C ARG A 21 16.54 -18.33 1.89
N GLU A 22 17.61 -19.11 1.76
CA GLU A 22 18.78 -19.01 2.65
C GLU A 22 19.46 -17.63 2.63
N GLN A 23 19.33 -16.88 1.54
CA GLN A 23 19.94 -15.55 1.35
C GLN A 23 18.95 -14.40 1.57
N ASP A 24 17.69 -14.69 1.91
CA ASP A 24 16.68 -13.66 2.12
C ASP A 24 16.92 -12.95 3.47
N ILE A 25 16.44 -11.70 3.56
CA ILE A 25 16.35 -10.97 4.82
C ILE A 25 15.42 -11.75 5.77
N PRO A 26 15.74 -11.88 7.08
CA PRO A 26 14.92 -12.64 8.01
C PRO A 26 13.54 -12.01 8.19
N PHE A 27 12.50 -12.83 8.03
CA PHE A 27 11.12 -12.50 8.30
C PHE A 27 10.82 -12.72 9.80
N THR A 28 10.65 -11.66 10.57
CA THR A 28 10.60 -11.69 12.03
C THR A 28 9.19 -11.92 12.53
N ILE A 29 8.87 -13.13 12.98
CA ILE A 29 7.52 -13.48 13.45
C ILE A 29 7.29 -13.06 14.91
N VAL A 30 8.31 -13.12 15.76
CA VAL A 30 8.22 -12.68 17.16
C VAL A 30 9.48 -11.92 17.52
N LYS A 31 9.31 -10.72 18.08
CA LYS A 31 10.41 -9.93 18.65
C LYS A 31 10.93 -10.54 19.95
N SER A 32 12.07 -10.05 20.44
CA SER A 32 12.67 -10.47 21.71
C SER A 32 11.79 -10.17 22.94
N ASP A 33 10.92 -9.17 22.85
CA ASP A 33 9.93 -8.82 23.88
C ASP A 33 8.66 -9.69 23.84
N GLY A 34 8.59 -10.67 22.92
CA GLY A 34 7.42 -11.53 22.74
C GLY A 34 6.31 -10.90 21.87
N GLY A 35 6.46 -9.66 21.42
CA GLY A 35 5.50 -8.98 20.56
C GLY A 35 5.55 -9.47 19.10
N PHE A 36 4.40 -9.45 18.45
CA PHE A 36 4.29 -9.73 17.00
C PHE A 36 4.62 -8.49 16.16
N THR A 37 4.94 -8.72 14.90
CA THR A 37 5.34 -7.69 13.94
C THR A 37 4.34 -7.59 12.79
N TYR A 38 4.62 -6.70 11.83
CA TYR A 38 3.89 -6.65 10.57
C TYR A 38 4.05 -7.94 9.76
N ASP A 39 5.24 -8.54 9.74
CA ASP A 39 5.52 -9.84 9.12
C ASP A 39 4.52 -10.92 9.58
N THR A 40 4.25 -10.96 10.88
CA THR A 40 3.27 -11.90 11.46
C THR A 40 1.86 -11.65 10.96
N SER A 41 1.47 -10.38 10.89
CA SER A 41 0.13 -9.96 10.48
C SER A 41 -0.09 -10.16 8.98
N ASP A 42 0.93 -9.91 8.17
CA ASP A 42 0.90 -10.12 6.72
C ASP A 42 0.82 -11.61 6.36
N MET A 43 1.57 -12.46 7.07
CA MET A 43 1.49 -13.92 6.91
C MET A 43 0.09 -14.45 7.27
N ALA A 44 -0.46 -13.97 8.39
CA ALA A 44 -1.83 -14.32 8.80
C ALA A 44 -2.86 -13.85 7.77
N THR A 45 -2.66 -12.67 7.18
CA THR A 45 -3.55 -12.10 6.16
C THR A 45 -3.54 -12.92 4.88
N ILE A 46 -2.36 -13.31 4.36
CA ILE A 46 -2.29 -14.21 3.20
C ILE A 46 -3.03 -15.50 3.48
N LYS A 47 -2.75 -16.11 4.64
CA LYS A 47 -3.38 -17.36 5.03
C LYS A 47 -4.90 -17.26 5.03
N TYR A 48 -5.44 -16.23 5.68
CA TYR A 48 -6.87 -15.99 5.75
C TYR A 48 -7.48 -15.79 4.36
N ARG A 49 -6.85 -14.99 3.49
CA ARG A 49 -7.35 -14.73 2.14
C ARG A 49 -7.36 -15.98 1.25
N ILE A 50 -6.39 -16.88 1.42
CA ILE A 50 -6.33 -18.13 0.64
C ILE A 50 -7.29 -19.17 1.20
N GLU A 51 -7.30 -19.36 2.53
CA GLU A 51 -8.03 -20.46 3.14
C GLU A 51 -9.49 -20.14 3.42
N GLU A 52 -9.82 -18.92 3.85
CA GLU A 52 -11.19 -18.54 4.21
C GLU A 52 -11.88 -17.84 3.05
N GLU A 53 -11.26 -16.80 2.48
CA GLU A 53 -11.83 -16.05 1.35
C GLU A 53 -11.70 -16.76 -0.01
N LYS A 54 -10.91 -17.86 -0.06
CA LYS A 54 -10.68 -18.65 -1.28
C LYS A 54 -10.19 -17.82 -2.48
N ALA A 55 -9.36 -16.81 -2.22
CA ALA A 55 -8.88 -15.91 -3.27
C ALA A 55 -8.00 -16.65 -4.30
N ASP A 56 -8.33 -16.52 -5.58
CA ASP A 56 -7.51 -16.99 -6.70
C ASP A 56 -6.37 -16.01 -7.05
N TRP A 57 -6.51 -14.73 -6.68
CA TRP A 57 -5.52 -13.69 -6.95
C TRP A 57 -5.39 -12.72 -5.77
N LEU A 58 -4.18 -12.61 -5.25
CA LEU A 58 -3.78 -11.64 -4.26
C LEU A 58 -3.04 -10.48 -4.93
N ILE A 59 -3.57 -9.26 -4.82
CA ILE A 59 -2.94 -8.03 -5.32
C ILE A 59 -2.64 -7.12 -4.13
N TYR A 60 -1.36 -6.80 -3.95
CA TYR A 60 -0.88 -5.90 -2.90
C TYR A 60 -0.43 -4.59 -3.53
N ILE A 61 -1.17 -3.51 -3.28
CA ILE A 61 -0.86 -2.17 -3.78
C ILE A 61 -0.25 -1.35 -2.65
N THR A 62 1.07 -1.15 -2.69
CA THR A 62 1.81 -0.42 -1.64
C THR A 62 2.95 0.39 -2.24
N ASP A 63 3.64 1.20 -1.41
CA ASP A 63 4.84 1.91 -1.82
C ASP A 63 5.90 0.95 -2.39
N ALA A 64 6.55 1.34 -3.48
CA ALA A 64 7.56 0.52 -4.15
C ALA A 64 8.76 0.18 -3.24
N GLY A 65 9.01 0.99 -2.20
CA GLY A 65 10.02 0.69 -1.17
C GLY A 65 9.74 -0.59 -0.37
N GLN A 66 8.52 -1.11 -0.41
CA GLN A 66 8.13 -2.38 0.25
C GLN A 66 8.28 -3.61 -0.64
N ALA A 67 8.75 -3.48 -1.89
CA ALA A 67 8.83 -4.60 -2.83
C ALA A 67 9.61 -5.79 -2.27
N THR A 68 10.77 -5.55 -1.65
CA THR A 68 11.59 -6.61 -1.04
C THR A 68 10.85 -7.36 0.06
N HIS A 69 10.08 -6.65 0.90
CA HIS A 69 9.26 -7.26 1.95
C HIS A 69 8.24 -8.23 1.38
N PHE A 70 7.50 -7.82 0.34
CA PHE A 70 6.50 -8.67 -0.30
C PHE A 70 7.09 -9.88 -1.02
N VAL A 71 8.30 -9.76 -1.58
CA VAL A 71 9.04 -10.90 -2.13
C VAL A 71 9.40 -11.92 -1.04
N VAL A 72 9.93 -11.45 0.10
CA VAL A 72 10.27 -12.32 1.24
C VAL A 72 9.01 -12.98 1.82
N LEU A 73 7.93 -12.21 2.00
CA LEU A 73 6.63 -12.71 2.44
C LEU A 73 6.12 -13.83 1.53
N GLN A 74 6.20 -13.65 0.21
CA GLN A 74 5.78 -14.67 -0.76
C GLN A 74 6.61 -15.97 -0.63
N HIS A 75 7.94 -15.85 -0.48
CA HIS A 75 8.79 -17.02 -0.27
C HIS A 75 8.49 -17.73 1.05
N CYS A 76 8.32 -16.97 2.14
CA CYS A 76 7.97 -17.52 3.44
C CYS A 76 6.60 -18.22 3.39
N ALA A 77 5.59 -17.61 2.76
CA ALA A 77 4.26 -18.20 2.63
C ALA A 77 4.28 -19.48 1.79
N LYS A 78 5.09 -19.51 0.72
CA LYS A 78 5.31 -20.72 -0.08
C LYS A 78 5.98 -21.82 0.73
N LYS A 79 7.04 -21.49 1.46
CA LYS A 79 7.79 -22.44 2.30
C LYS A 79 6.95 -22.98 3.46
N ALA A 80 6.04 -22.16 3.99
CA ALA A 80 5.07 -22.57 5.01
C ALA A 80 3.91 -23.44 4.45
N GLY A 81 3.86 -23.67 3.14
CA GLY A 81 2.76 -24.40 2.50
C GLY A 81 1.43 -23.66 2.46
N ILE A 82 1.41 -22.37 2.81
CA ILE A 82 0.22 -21.52 2.81
C ILE A 82 -0.10 -21.08 1.37
N PHE A 83 0.93 -20.79 0.58
CA PHE A 83 0.80 -20.28 -0.78
C PHE A 83 1.32 -21.28 -1.81
N ASP A 84 0.50 -21.59 -2.82
CA ASP A 84 0.89 -22.39 -3.99
C ASP A 84 0.74 -21.54 -5.26
N PRO A 85 1.85 -21.15 -5.93
CA PRO A 85 1.81 -20.32 -7.13
C PRO A 85 1.14 -20.99 -8.34
N LYS A 86 0.87 -22.31 -8.28
CA LYS A 86 0.09 -23.00 -9.31
C LYS A 86 -1.42 -22.81 -9.14
N LYS A 87 -1.87 -22.42 -7.95
CA LYS A 87 -3.29 -22.28 -7.60
C LYS A 87 -3.71 -20.83 -7.42
N VAL A 88 -2.84 -20.03 -6.80
CA VAL A 88 -3.15 -18.64 -6.45
C VAL A 88 -2.09 -17.75 -7.10
N ARG A 89 -2.54 -16.67 -7.75
CA ARG A 89 -1.66 -15.62 -8.27
C ARG A 89 -1.34 -14.63 -7.14
N PHE A 90 -0.11 -14.15 -7.09
CA PHE A 90 0.33 -13.16 -6.11
C PHE A 90 1.12 -12.07 -6.82
N ASP A 91 0.62 -10.84 -6.78
CA ASP A 91 1.29 -9.67 -7.35
C ASP A 91 1.44 -8.55 -6.32
N HIS A 92 2.63 -7.98 -6.26
CA HIS A 92 2.88 -6.70 -5.62
C HIS A 92 2.93 -5.62 -6.71
N VAL A 93 2.05 -4.63 -6.59
CA VAL A 93 1.95 -3.48 -7.49
C VAL A 93 2.43 -2.26 -6.73
N GLY A 94 3.71 -1.94 -6.91
CA GLY A 94 4.36 -0.81 -6.28
C GLY A 94 3.96 0.53 -6.90
N PHE A 95 3.65 1.53 -6.08
CA PHE A 95 3.58 2.94 -6.52
C PHE A 95 4.78 3.75 -6.02
N GLY A 96 5.16 4.79 -6.76
CA GLY A 96 6.30 5.65 -6.42
C GLY A 96 5.97 6.67 -5.32
N VAL A 97 7.00 7.39 -4.85
CA VAL A 97 6.80 8.46 -3.86
C VAL A 97 6.08 9.66 -4.48
N VAL A 98 5.21 10.29 -3.70
CA VAL A 98 4.61 11.58 -4.06
C VAL A 98 5.64 12.68 -3.80
N LEU A 99 5.93 13.48 -4.83
CA LEU A 99 6.89 14.59 -4.76
C LEU A 99 6.15 15.94 -4.72
N GLY A 100 6.70 16.89 -3.97
CA GLY A 100 6.31 18.29 -4.07
C GLY A 100 6.96 18.98 -5.26
N GLU A 101 6.60 20.26 -5.45
CA GLU A 101 7.16 21.11 -6.51
C GLU A 101 8.68 21.23 -6.43
N ASP A 102 9.25 21.08 -5.22
CA ASP A 102 10.68 21.09 -4.95
C ASP A 102 11.39 19.76 -5.29
N LYS A 103 10.68 18.79 -5.88
CA LYS A 103 11.12 17.42 -6.18
C LYS A 103 11.55 16.61 -4.95
N LYS A 104 11.19 17.04 -3.74
CA LYS A 104 11.37 16.27 -2.51
C LYS A 104 10.07 15.59 -2.11
N LYS A 105 10.12 14.70 -1.12
CA LYS A 105 8.91 14.04 -0.60
C LYS A 105 7.86 15.10 -0.24
N PHE A 106 6.65 14.88 -0.74
CA PHE A 106 5.52 15.78 -0.52
C PHE A 106 5.28 15.97 0.98
N LYS A 107 5.34 17.22 1.42
CA LYS A 107 5.21 17.65 2.81
C LYS A 107 4.54 19.01 2.83
N THR A 108 3.90 19.36 3.95
CA THR A 108 3.41 20.71 4.17
C THR A 108 4.58 21.71 4.18
N ARG A 109 4.29 23.01 4.06
CA ARG A 109 5.30 24.08 4.22
C ARG A 109 5.99 24.07 5.59
N SER A 110 5.35 23.50 6.62
CA SER A 110 5.94 23.26 7.94
C SER A 110 6.83 22.01 8.03
N GLY A 111 6.84 21.17 6.99
CA GLY A 111 7.60 19.92 6.95
C GLY A 111 6.85 18.71 7.53
N GLU A 112 5.59 18.87 7.91
CA GLU A 112 4.70 17.82 8.43
C GLU A 112 4.03 17.04 7.29
N THR A 113 3.47 15.87 7.61
CA THR A 113 2.68 15.07 6.67
C THR A 113 1.39 15.81 6.34
N VAL A 114 1.11 16.02 5.05
CA VAL A 114 -0.15 16.64 4.60
C VAL A 114 -1.32 15.72 4.91
N ARG A 115 -2.39 16.26 5.51
CA ARG A 115 -3.61 15.47 5.75
C ARG A 115 -4.40 15.34 4.45
N LEU A 116 -4.89 14.13 4.15
CA LEU A 116 -5.67 13.89 2.93
C LEU A 116 -6.91 14.81 2.84
N VAL A 117 -7.55 15.11 3.96
CA VAL A 117 -8.71 16.01 4.01
C VAL A 117 -8.33 17.42 3.52
N GLU A 118 -7.19 17.95 3.97
CA GLU A 118 -6.72 19.27 3.54
C GLU A 118 -6.39 19.30 2.05
N LEU A 119 -5.79 18.21 1.53
CA LEU A 119 -5.48 18.09 0.12
C LEU A 119 -6.76 18.07 -0.76
N LEU A 120 -7.81 17.37 -0.30
CA LEU A 120 -9.09 17.33 -0.99
C LEU A 120 -9.80 18.70 -0.95
N ASP A 121 -9.77 19.38 0.20
CA ASP A 121 -10.35 20.72 0.36
C ASP A 121 -9.65 21.74 -0.52
N GLU A 122 -8.31 21.72 -0.57
CA GLU A 122 -7.52 22.58 -1.46
C GLU A 122 -7.85 22.31 -2.93
N GLY A 123 -7.93 21.04 -3.33
CA GLY A 123 -8.35 20.65 -4.68
C GLY A 123 -9.74 21.17 -5.04
N TYR A 124 -10.71 21.06 -4.13
CA TYR A 124 -12.07 21.57 -4.33
C TYR A 124 -12.11 23.09 -4.43
N LEU A 125 -11.42 23.80 -3.53
CA LEU A 125 -11.37 25.27 -3.54
C LEU A 125 -10.70 25.79 -4.82
N ASN A 126 -9.61 25.16 -5.23
CA ASN A 126 -8.94 25.47 -6.49
C ASN A 126 -9.89 25.21 -7.66
N SER A 127 -10.49 24.03 -7.79
CA SER A 127 -11.46 23.77 -8.88
C SER A 127 -12.56 24.83 -8.95
N ARG A 128 -13.05 25.30 -7.80
CA ARG A 128 -14.12 26.30 -7.72
C ARG A 128 -13.68 27.71 -8.06
N SER A 129 -12.44 28.11 -7.75
CA SER A 129 -11.89 29.41 -8.14
C SER A 129 -11.68 29.47 -9.66
N TRP A 130 -11.16 28.40 -10.26
CA TRP A 130 -11.02 28.26 -11.71
C TRP A 130 -12.37 28.36 -12.43
N ASP A 131 -13.42 27.72 -11.91
CA ASP A 131 -14.79 27.84 -12.46
C ASP A 131 -15.29 29.29 -12.44
N GLN A 132 -15.06 30.02 -11.35
CA GLN A 132 -15.51 31.41 -11.24
C GLN A 132 -14.76 32.34 -12.20
N GLU A 133 -13.44 32.16 -12.33
CA GLU A 133 -12.60 32.96 -13.22
C GLU A 133 -12.95 32.66 -14.70
N TYR A 134 -13.07 31.39 -15.07
CA TYR A 134 -13.46 30.95 -16.41
C TYR A 134 -14.87 31.45 -16.82
N ILE A 135 -15.86 31.36 -15.93
CA ILE A 135 -17.22 31.87 -16.19
C ILE A 135 -17.23 33.39 -16.32
N SER A 136 -16.43 34.09 -15.52
CA SER A 136 -16.32 35.56 -15.58
C SER A 136 -15.69 36.04 -16.89
N GLY A 137 -14.70 35.32 -17.42
CA GLY A 137 -14.04 35.61 -18.70
C GLY A 137 -14.88 35.28 -19.94
N LEU A 138 -15.86 34.39 -19.82
CA LEU A 138 -16.71 33.96 -20.94
C LEU A 138 -18.00 34.76 -21.12
N ASN A 139 -18.35 35.67 -20.19
CA ASN A 139 -19.61 36.42 -20.17
C ASN A 139 -20.84 35.51 -20.43
N ARG A 140 -20.81 34.28 -19.89
CA ARG A 140 -21.84 33.26 -20.09
C ARG A 140 -22.78 33.17 -18.88
N PRO A 141 -24.09 32.97 -19.09
CA PRO A 141 -25.06 32.91 -18.00
C PRO A 141 -24.80 31.72 -17.07
N ILE A 142 -25.02 31.96 -15.77
CA ILE A 142 -24.74 31.07 -14.61
C ILE A 142 -25.28 29.63 -14.74
N ASN A 143 -26.21 29.37 -15.65
CA ASN A 143 -26.93 28.10 -15.76
C ASN A 143 -26.13 26.98 -16.46
N SER A 144 -24.89 27.24 -16.93
CA SER A 144 -24.07 26.24 -17.63
C SER A 144 -23.07 25.47 -16.75
N ARG A 145 -23.14 25.61 -15.42
CA ARG A 145 -22.19 25.05 -14.42
C ARG A 145 -21.91 23.54 -14.54
N ALA A 146 -22.87 22.74 -15.00
CA ALA A 146 -22.71 21.28 -15.06
C ALA A 146 -21.91 20.76 -16.27
N LYS A 147 -21.69 21.59 -17.30
CA LYS A 147 -21.01 21.16 -18.53
C LYS A 147 -19.50 21.41 -18.49
N ALA A 148 -19.07 22.56 -17.97
CA ALA A 148 -17.65 22.93 -17.91
C ALA A 148 -16.82 22.00 -17.01
N ALA A 149 -17.37 21.54 -15.88
CA ALA A 149 -16.67 20.64 -14.96
C ALA A 149 -16.43 19.22 -15.52
N ARG A 150 -17.21 18.78 -16.53
CA ARG A 150 -16.99 17.50 -17.23
C ARG A 150 -15.95 17.61 -18.33
N ASP A 151 -15.89 18.75 -19.01
CA ASP A 151 -14.96 18.94 -20.13
C ASP A 151 -13.49 19.08 -19.65
N LEU A 152 -13.25 19.34 -18.36
CA LEU A 152 -11.92 19.44 -17.75
C LEU A 152 -11.32 18.09 -17.28
N SER A 153 -12.12 17.04 -17.11
CA SER A 153 -11.63 15.73 -16.66
C SER A 153 -11.11 14.83 -17.78
N ASP A 154 -11.39 15.19 -19.04
CA ASP A 154 -11.14 14.38 -20.23
C ASP A 154 -9.95 14.89 -21.07
N GLY A 155 -9.15 15.81 -20.52
CA GLY A 155 -8.00 16.46 -21.19
C GLY A 155 -6.64 16.03 -20.67
#